data_AF-A0A183CGH7-F1
#
_entry.id   AF-A0A183CGH7-F1
#
_cell.length_a   1.000
_cell.length_b   1.000
_cell.length_c   1.000
_cell.angle_alpha   90.00
_cell.angle_beta   90.00
_cell.angle_gamma   90.00
#
_symmetry.space_group_name_H-M   'P 1'
#
loop_
_entity.id
_entity.type
_entity.pdbx_description
1 polymer ?
#
loop_
_entity_poly.entity_id
_entity_poly.type
_entity_poly.pdbx_seq_one_letter_code
_entity_poly.pdbx_strand_id
1 'polypeptide(L)' 'MPEKLIEKALLKESGSDYMLPSGLSMVDFQVGNFLYTFTKLEPDTIKAYPELVKYVERVHALPQLQKYLKLRPQDR' A
#
# COMPACT_ATOMS: atom_id res chain seq x y z
N MET A 1 -20.30 8.34 -6.63
CA MET A 1 -19.61 7.26 -5.87
C MET A 1 -18.22 7.76 -5.51
N PRO A 2 -18.00 8.32 -4.31
CA PRO A 2 -16.71 8.87 -3.87
C PRO A 2 -15.59 7.81 -3.81
N GLU A 3 -15.96 6.53 -3.76
CA GLU A 3 -15.07 5.38 -3.67
C GLU A 3 -14.13 5.22 -4.89
N LYS A 4 -14.61 5.54 -6.10
CA LYS A 4 -13.77 5.54 -7.32
C LYS A 4 -12.80 6.72 -7.39
N LEU A 5 -12.96 7.72 -6.50
CA LEU A 5 -12.17 8.94 -6.53
C LEU A 5 -10.81 8.74 -5.87
N ILE A 6 -10.75 8.00 -4.76
CA ILE A 6 -9.53 7.85 -3.96
C ILE A 6 -8.48 6.99 -4.67
N GLU A 7 -8.86 5.81 -5.18
CA GLU A 7 -7.96 4.93 -5.95
C GLU A 7 -7.41 5.62 -7.21
N LYS A 8 -8.30 6.31 -7.93
CA LYS A 8 -7.96 6.94 -9.20
C LYS A 8 -7.16 8.22 -9.00
N ALA A 9 -7.47 9.03 -7.98
CA ALA A 9 -6.73 10.25 -7.70
C ALA A 9 -5.31 9.92 -7.19
N LEU A 10 -5.19 9.07 -6.17
CA LEU A 10 -3.89 8.86 -5.50
C LEU A 10 -2.83 8.20 -6.39
N LEU A 11 -3.20 7.19 -7.18
CA LEU A 11 -2.23 6.43 -7.99
C LEU A 11 -2.13 6.91 -9.44
N LYS A 12 -3.19 7.45 -10.04
CA LYS A 12 -3.09 7.95 -11.44
C LYS A 12 -2.61 9.39 -11.52
N GLU A 13 -2.92 10.25 -10.55
CA GLU A 13 -2.49 11.65 -10.61
C GLU A 13 -1.01 11.82 -10.29
N SER A 14 -0.41 10.88 -9.53
CA SER A 14 1.03 10.92 -9.27
C SER A 14 1.84 10.73 -10.55
N GLY A 15 1.32 10.02 -11.55
CA GLY A 15 2.08 9.65 -12.74
C GLY A 15 3.26 8.71 -12.44
N SER A 16 3.30 8.12 -11.25
CA SER A 16 4.27 7.13 -10.82
C SER A 16 3.54 5.87 -10.32
N ASP A 17 4.29 4.80 -10.04
CA ASP A 17 3.76 3.61 -9.37
C ASP A 17 3.53 3.80 -7.85
N TYR A 18 3.71 5.03 -7.35
CA TYR A 18 3.72 5.40 -5.94
C TYR A 18 2.82 6.63 -5.67
N MET A 19 2.69 7.02 -4.41
CA MET A 19 1.80 8.10 -3.98
C MET A 19 2.22 9.49 -4.48
N LEU A 20 3.50 9.69 -4.81
CA LEU A 20 4.04 10.98 -5.27
C LEU A 20 4.67 10.85 -6.67
N PRO A 21 4.68 11.93 -7.48
CA PRO A 21 5.34 11.93 -8.79
C PRO A 21 6.84 11.63 -8.74
N SER A 22 7.49 11.92 -7.62
CA SER A 22 8.90 11.63 -7.37
C SER A 22 9.20 10.13 -7.17
N GLY A 23 8.19 9.27 -7.14
CA GLY A 23 8.32 7.84 -6.86
C GLY A 23 8.23 7.52 -5.37
N LEU A 24 8.85 6.40 -4.97
CA LEU A 24 8.79 5.84 -3.62
C LEU A 24 9.22 6.86 -2.56
N SER A 25 8.37 7.03 -1.54
CA SER A 25 8.56 8.00 -0.46
C SER A 25 8.14 7.45 0.90
N MET A 26 8.36 8.23 1.97
CA MET A 26 7.91 7.86 3.31
C MET A 26 6.39 7.65 3.39
N VAL A 27 5.62 8.41 2.61
CA VAL A 27 4.16 8.29 2.55
C VAL A 27 3.76 6.89 2.10
N ASP A 28 4.54 6.28 1.20
CA ASP A 28 4.20 4.96 0.68
C ASP A 28 4.30 3.88 1.75
N PHE A 29 5.30 3.98 2.63
CA PHE A 29 5.45 3.05 3.75
C PHE A 29 4.33 3.23 4.78
N GLN A 30 3.91 4.47 5.05
CA GLN A 30 2.83 4.73 6.01
C GLN A 30 1.47 4.26 5.50
N VAL A 31 1.12 4.62 4.26
CA VAL A 31 -0.14 4.20 3.62
C VAL A 31 -0.14 2.71 3.31
N GLY A 32 0.97 2.19 2.79
CA GLY A 32 1.14 0.76 2.50
C GLY A 32 0.98 -0.10 3.75
N ASN A 33 1.58 0.30 4.87
CA ASN A 33 1.42 -0.42 6.14
C ASN A 33 -0.01 -0.33 6.69
N PHE A 34 -0.65 0.85 6.61
CA PHE A 34 -2.05 1.00 7.04
C PHE A 34 -2.99 0.10 6.23
N LEU A 35 -2.85 0.10 4.89
CA LEU A 35 -3.66 -0.74 4.01
C LEU A 35 -3.33 -2.23 4.18
N TYR A 36 -2.07 -2.59 4.44
CA TYR A 36 -1.68 -3.97 4.74
C TYR A 36 -2.41 -4.54 5.96
N THR A 37 -2.69 -3.73 6.98
CA THR A 37 -3.52 -4.14 8.12
C THR A 37 -4.89 -4.67 7.67
N PHE A 38 -5.54 -4.03 6.68
CA PHE A 38 -6.81 -4.51 6.15
C PHE A 38 -6.66 -5.84 5.40
N THR A 39 -5.53 -6.11 4.76
CA THR A 39 -5.28 -7.43 4.16
C THR A 39 -5.25 -8.57 5.20
N LYS A 40 -5.03 -8.24 6.48
CA LYS A 40 -4.96 -9.20 7.58
C LYS A 40 -6.23 -9.26 8.42
N LEU A 41 -6.80 -8.10 8.75
CA LEU A 41 -7.93 -8.01 9.66
C LEU A 41 -9.29 -8.02 8.95
N GLU A 42 -9.37 -7.37 7.78
CA GLU A 42 -10.62 -7.16 7.04
C GLU A 42 -10.43 -7.37 5.54
N PRO A 43 -10.05 -8.59 5.11
CA PRO A 43 -9.58 -8.84 3.74
C PRO A 43 -10.65 -8.56 2.68
N ASP A 44 -11.94 -8.73 3.02
CA ASP A 44 -13.01 -8.48 2.06
C ASP A 44 -13.24 -6.99 1.81
N THR A 45 -12.91 -6.14 2.79
CA THR A 45 -12.96 -4.67 2.63
C THR A 45 -11.95 -4.21 1.57
N ILE A 46 -10.70 -4.68 1.64
CA ILE A 46 -9.67 -4.22 0.70
C ILE A 46 -9.78 -4.89 -0.68
N LYS A 47 -10.34 -6.10 -0.78
CA LYS A 47 -10.61 -6.76 -2.08
C LYS A 47 -11.57 -5.99 -2.97
N ALA A 48 -12.41 -5.12 -2.42
CA ALA A 48 -13.26 -4.21 -3.20
C ALA A 48 -12.44 -3.16 -3.99
N TYR A 49 -11.15 -3.01 -3.68
CA TYR A 49 -10.23 -1.99 -4.21
C TYR A 49 -8.95 -2.64 -4.78
N PRO A 50 -9.02 -3.26 -5.97
CA PRO A 50 -7.93 -4.06 -6.52
C PRO A 50 -6.66 -3.25 -6.84
N GLU A 51 -6.75 -1.94 -7.09
CA GLU A 51 -5.57 -1.11 -7.32
C GLU A 51 -4.85 -0.80 -6.01
N LEU A 52 -5.58 -0.63 -4.90
CA LEU A 52 -4.97 -0.56 -3.58
C LEU A 52 -4.27 -1.88 -3.20
N VAL A 53 -4.86 -3.03 -3.55
CA VAL A 53 -4.23 -4.33 -3.32
C VAL A 53 -2.88 -4.41 -4.06
N LYS A 54 -2.86 -4.10 -5.36
CA LYS A 54 -1.62 -4.08 -6.15
C LYS A 54 -0.59 -3.11 -5.58
N TYR A 55 -1.03 -1.94 -5.13
CA TYR A 55 -0.15 -0.95 -4.50
C TYR A 55 0.47 -1.50 -3.20
N VAL A 56 -0.32 -2.13 -2.32
CA VAL A 56 0.18 -2.76 -1.09
C VAL A 56 1.20 -3.85 -1.41
N GLU A 57 0.89 -4.72 -2.39
CA GLU A 57 1.79 -5.77 -2.86
C GLU A 57 3.10 -5.19 -3.38
N ARG A 58 3.05 -4.12 -4.18
CA ARG A 58 4.24 -3.43 -4.70
C ARG A 58 5.13 -2.88 -3.58
N VAL A 59 4.55 -2.14 -2.63
CA VAL A 59 5.31 -1.59 -1.50
C VAL A 59 5.90 -2.71 -0.65
N HIS A 60 5.12 -3.77 -0.38
CA HIS A 60 5.59 -4.89 0.42
C HIS A 60 6.59 -5.78 -0.34
N ALA A 61 6.63 -5.77 -1.66
CA ALA A 61 7.62 -6.52 -2.45
C ALA A 61 9.03 -5.91 -2.41
N LEU A 62 9.20 -4.71 -1.86
CA LEU A 62 10.50 -4.03 -1.78
C LEU A 62 11.50 -4.90 -0.99
N PRO A 63 12.68 -5.26 -1.57
CA PRO A 63 13.62 -6.20 -0.93
C PRO A 63 14.07 -5.75 0.46
N GLN A 64 14.25 -4.45 0.64
CA GLN A 64 14.74 -3.86 1.89
C GLN A 64 13.66 -3.93 2.99
N LEU A 65 12.40 -3.70 2.60
CA LEU A 65 11.27 -3.85 3.50
C LEU A 65 11.05 -5.33 3.85
N GLN A 66 11.12 -6.24 2.88
CA GLN A 66 11.06 -7.68 3.13
C GLN A 66 12.14 -8.15 4.11
N LYS A 67 13.37 -7.65 3.97
CA LYS A 67 14.45 -7.92 4.91
C LYS A 67 14.10 -7.43 6.32
N TYR A 68 13.59 -6.20 6.45
CA TYR A 68 13.16 -5.67 7.74
C TYR A 68 12.01 -6.47 8.35
N LEU A 69 10.95 -6.78 7.59
CA LEU A 69 9.78 -7.50 8.07
C LEU A 69 10.10 -8.91 8.57
N LYS A 70 11.12 -9.56 8.01
CA LYS A 70 11.63 -10.87 8.48
C LYS A 70 12.39 -10.78 9.81
N LEU A 71 13.01 -9.63 10.08
CA LEU A 71 13.88 -9.43 11.25
C LEU A 71 13.21 -8.67 12.38
N ARG A 72 12.16 -7.89 12.10
CA ARG A 72 11.47 -7.11 13.12
C ARG A 72 10.85 -8.03 14.18
N PRO A 73 10.81 -7.60 15.45
CA PRO A 73 10.03 -8.29 16.47
C PRO A 73 8.60 -8.48 15.97
N GLN A 74 8.08 -9.69 16.12
CA GLN A 74 6.65 -9.91 15.94
C GLN A 74 5.97 -9.54 17.25
N ASP A 75 4.91 -8.74 17.15
CA ASP A 75 4.06 -8.47 18.30
C ASP A 75 3.53 -9.80 18.86
N ARG A 76 3.40 -9.92 20.18
CA ARG A 76 2.93 -11.13 20.86
C ARG A 76 1.46 -11.42 20.58
#